data_AF-A0A6A2FST7-F1
#
_entry.id   AF-A0A6A2FST7-F1
#
_cell.length_a   1.000
_cell.length_b   1.000
_cell.length_c   1.000
_cell.angle_alpha   90.00
_cell.angle_beta   90.00
_cell.angle_gamma   90.00
#
_symmetry.space_group_name_H-M   'P 1'
#
loop_
_entity.id
_entity.type
_entity.pdbx_description
1 polymer ?
#
loop_
_entity_poly.entity_id
_entity_poly.type
_entity_poly.pdbx_seq_one_letter_code
_entity_poly.pdbx_strand_id
1 'polypeptide(L)'
;MKQFLAFALLSVLLITACKHKDEKRDAIRAEMSAIEKDWAATADMVNNWGLQLKEGLKDVKIDSATADSAAIKCLTLKTDYEAATLKWEQHTRAYDAWKKMFEDGIVKTDDALKSLREFKEVVETFNTMLEEWKIRLDGCNTSAQASRLQGMFGEIVYA
;
A
#
# COMPACT_ATOMS: atom_id res chain seq x y z
N MET A 1 45.77 -9.93 -41.00
CA MET A 1 45.83 -9.34 -39.64
C MET A 1 44.71 -8.35 -39.29
N LYS A 2 43.99 -7.73 -40.23
CA LYS A 2 42.95 -6.74 -39.89
C LYS A 2 41.64 -7.32 -39.32
N GLN A 3 41.32 -8.60 -39.57
CA GLN A 3 40.07 -9.21 -39.10
C GLN A 3 40.09 -9.68 -37.63
N PHE A 4 41.26 -10.04 -37.09
CA PHE A 4 41.39 -10.45 -35.68
C PHE A 4 41.20 -9.29 -34.69
N LEU A 5 41.59 -8.07 -35.09
CA LEU A 5 41.42 -6.87 -34.26
C LEU A 5 39.95 -6.45 -34.11
N ALA A 6 39.13 -6.63 -35.16
CA ALA A 6 37.70 -6.32 -35.10
C ALA A 6 36.94 -7.25 -34.15
N PHE A 7 37.29 -8.54 -34.11
CA PHE A 7 36.69 -9.52 -33.19
C PHE A 7 37.04 -9.26 -31.73
N ALA A 8 38.29 -8.89 -31.43
CA ALA A 8 38.70 -8.52 -30.08
C ALA A 8 37.94 -7.27 -29.58
N LEU A 9 37.83 -6.23 -30.41
CA LEU A 9 37.06 -5.02 -30.09
C LEU A 9 35.56 -5.30 -29.88
N LEU A 10 34.94 -6.13 -30.72
CA LEU A 10 33.53 -6.52 -30.54
C LEU A 10 33.32 -7.32 -29.25
N SER A 11 34.23 -8.25 -28.94
CA SER A 11 34.15 -9.05 -27.71
C SER A 11 34.34 -8.19 -26.44
N VAL A 12 35.24 -7.21 -26.45
CA VAL A 12 35.41 -6.27 -25.34
C VAL A 12 34.18 -5.37 -25.18
N LEU A 13 33.60 -4.87 -26.28
CA LEU A 13 32.37 -4.07 -26.26
C LEU A 13 31.16 -4.86 -25.75
N LEU A 14 31.06 -6.14 -26.10
CA LEU A 14 30.01 -7.03 -25.58
C LEU A 14 30.18 -7.28 -24.08
N ILE A 15 31.41 -7.51 -23.60
CA ILE A 15 31.68 -7.72 -22.17
C ILE A 15 31.40 -6.46 -21.35
N THR A 16 31.77 -5.27 -21.84
CA THR A 16 31.51 -4.02 -21.14
C THR A 16 30.02 -3.63 -21.17
N ALA A 17 29.32 -3.87 -22.28
CA ALA A 17 27.87 -3.65 -22.37
C ALA A 17 27.07 -4.63 -21.48
N CYS A 18 27.51 -5.89 -21.39
CA CYS A 18 26.94 -6.86 -20.45
C CYS A 18 27.14 -6.43 -19.00
N LYS A 19 28.38 -6.05 -18.61
CA LYS A 19 28.65 -5.52 -17.26
C LYS A 19 27.78 -4.33 -16.89
N HIS A 20 27.64 -3.36 -17.80
CA HIS A 20 26.85 -2.16 -17.53
C HIS A 20 25.33 -2.45 -17.42
N LYS A 21 24.83 -3.47 -18.13
CA LYS A 21 23.44 -3.94 -17.99
C LYS A 21 23.22 -4.64 -16.65
N ASP A 22 24.21 -5.41 -16.19
CA ASP A 22 24.15 -6.12 -14.91
C ASP A 22 24.18 -5.14 -13.74
N GLU A 23 25.06 -4.13 -13.76
CA GLU A 23 25.12 -3.05 -12.74
C GLU A 23 23.78 -2.31 -12.58
N LYS A 24 23.11 -1.99 -13.69
CA LYS A 24 21.80 -1.33 -13.64
C LYS A 24 20.71 -2.24 -13.07
N ARG A 25 20.75 -3.54 -13.37
CA ARG A 25 19.79 -4.49 -12.81
C ARG A 25 20.03 -4.72 -11.32
N ASP A 26 21.29 -4.70 -10.87
CA ASP A 26 21.62 -4.78 -9.45
C ASP A 26 21.16 -3.54 -8.68
N ALA A 27 21.30 -2.34 -9.26
CA ALA A 27 20.73 -1.12 -8.69
C ALA A 27 19.20 -1.22 -8.55
N ILE A 28 18.51 -1.73 -9.59
CA ILE A 28 17.06 -1.97 -9.55
C ILE A 28 16.67 -2.98 -8.47
N ARG A 29 17.46 -4.05 -8.27
CA ARG A 29 17.23 -5.00 -7.17
C ARG A 29 17.39 -4.36 -5.79
N ALA A 30 18.35 -3.45 -5.62
CA ALA A 30 18.53 -2.73 -4.36
C ALA A 30 17.32 -1.83 -4.06
N GLU A 31 16.85 -1.07 -5.06
CA GLU A 31 15.64 -0.25 -4.94
C GLU A 31 14.38 -1.10 -4.69
N MET A 32 14.28 -2.26 -5.35
CA MET A 32 13.20 -3.21 -5.13
C MET A 32 13.17 -3.67 -3.66
N SER A 33 14.31 -4.02 -3.08
CA SER A 33 14.40 -4.41 -1.67
C SER A 33 14.00 -3.28 -0.70
N ALA A 34 14.32 -2.03 -1.03
CA ALA A 34 13.87 -0.88 -0.24
C ALA A 34 12.34 -0.75 -0.29
N ILE A 35 11.75 -0.83 -1.49
CA ILE A 35 10.29 -0.79 -1.67
C ILE A 35 9.61 -1.95 -0.96
N GLU A 36 10.17 -3.17 -0.98
CA GLU A 36 9.59 -4.33 -0.28
C GLU A 36 9.48 -4.11 1.23
N LYS A 37 10.47 -3.44 1.83
CA LYS A 37 10.43 -3.10 3.24
C LYS A 37 9.31 -2.12 3.54
N ASP A 38 9.17 -1.08 2.73
CA ASP A 38 8.10 -0.09 2.90
C ASP A 38 6.73 -0.72 2.63
N TRP A 39 6.63 -1.59 1.62
CA TRP A 39 5.42 -2.34 1.27
C TRP A 39 4.97 -3.25 2.40
N ALA A 40 5.89 -3.96 3.05
CA ALA A 40 5.58 -4.81 4.21
C ALA A 40 5.06 -3.97 5.39
N ALA A 41 5.70 -2.83 5.68
CA ALA A 41 5.24 -1.93 6.74
C ALA A 41 3.83 -1.38 6.44
N THR A 42 3.57 -0.96 5.21
CA THR A 42 2.24 -0.51 4.76
C THR A 42 1.22 -1.65 4.84
N ALA A 43 1.57 -2.89 4.46
CA ALA A 43 0.68 -4.05 4.53
C ALA A 43 0.29 -4.39 5.98
N ASP A 44 1.25 -4.37 6.91
CA ASP A 44 0.99 -4.58 8.33
C ASP A 44 0.02 -3.53 8.87
N MET A 45 0.20 -2.27 8.48
CA MET A 45 -0.69 -1.19 8.86
C MET A 45 -2.09 -1.39 8.26
N VAL A 46 -2.23 -1.59 6.96
CA VAL A 46 -3.52 -1.86 6.30
C VAL A 46 -4.24 -3.02 6.99
N ASN A 47 -3.58 -4.15 7.23
CA ASN A 47 -4.19 -5.31 7.86
C ASN A 47 -4.60 -5.08 9.33
N ASN A 48 -3.74 -4.45 10.13
CA ASN A 48 -4.04 -4.14 11.54
C ASN A 48 -5.19 -3.14 11.66
N TRP A 49 -5.29 -2.20 10.71
CA TRP A 49 -6.36 -1.23 10.61
C TRP A 49 -7.72 -1.88 10.37
N GLY A 50 -7.78 -2.89 9.50
CA GLY A 50 -9.00 -3.67 9.31
C GLY A 50 -9.47 -4.39 10.56
N LEU A 51 -8.54 -4.85 11.41
CA LEU A 51 -8.87 -5.47 12.69
C LEU A 51 -9.40 -4.44 13.70
N GLN A 52 -8.76 -3.28 13.82
CA GLN A 52 -9.20 -2.21 14.74
C GLN A 52 -10.55 -1.62 14.33
N LEU A 53 -10.79 -1.40 13.04
CA LEU A 53 -12.08 -0.94 12.52
C LEU A 53 -13.18 -1.98 12.75
N LYS A 54 -12.91 -3.26 12.48
CA LYS A 54 -13.86 -4.35 12.74
C LYS A 54 -14.21 -4.44 14.21
N GLU A 55 -13.23 -4.34 15.11
CA GLU A 55 -13.46 -4.41 16.54
C GLU A 55 -14.22 -3.17 17.06
N GLY A 56 -13.84 -1.96 16.61
CA GLY A 56 -14.51 -0.72 16.98
C GLY A 56 -15.98 -0.64 16.53
N LEU A 57 -16.35 -1.36 15.47
CA LEU A 57 -17.69 -1.36 14.89
C LEU A 57 -18.54 -2.60 15.24
N LYS A 58 -17.95 -3.60 15.91
CA LYS A 58 -18.57 -4.92 16.16
C LYS A 58 -19.92 -4.84 16.89
N ASP A 59 -20.04 -3.89 17.81
CA ASP A 59 -21.24 -3.72 18.65
C ASP A 59 -22.14 -2.55 18.20
N VAL A 60 -21.78 -1.87 17.12
CA VAL A 60 -22.52 -0.69 16.65
C VAL A 60 -23.63 -1.14 15.68
N LYS A 61 -24.85 -1.33 16.19
CA LYS A 61 -26.05 -1.52 15.36
C LYS A 61 -26.48 -0.16 14.82
N ILE A 62 -26.04 0.16 13.61
CA ILE A 62 -26.39 1.43 12.96
C ILE A 62 -27.61 1.20 12.07
N ASP A 63 -28.78 1.64 12.54
CA ASP A 63 -29.93 1.86 11.65
C ASP A 63 -29.68 3.16 10.89
N SER A 64 -29.44 3.08 9.58
CA SER A 64 -29.12 4.23 8.72
C SER A 64 -30.20 5.31 8.74
N ALA A 65 -31.44 5.00 9.14
CA ALA A 65 -32.53 5.96 9.21
C ALA A 65 -32.50 6.82 10.49
N THR A 66 -31.86 6.35 11.56
CA THR A 66 -31.76 7.03 12.86
C THR A 66 -30.32 7.25 13.33
N ALA A 67 -29.34 6.93 12.48
CA ALA A 67 -27.92 7.08 12.76
C ALA A 67 -27.56 8.56 12.96
N ASP A 68 -26.93 8.88 14.09
CA ASP A 68 -26.32 10.19 14.27
C ASP A 68 -25.19 10.42 13.24
N SER A 69 -24.80 11.69 13.06
CA SER A 69 -23.75 12.06 12.10
C SER A 69 -22.41 11.36 12.36
N ALA A 70 -22.15 10.90 13.59
CA ALA A 70 -20.91 10.21 13.94
C ALA A 70 -20.93 8.74 13.47
N ALA A 71 -22.02 8.01 13.70
CA ALA A 71 -22.22 6.64 13.24
C ALA A 71 -22.11 6.54 11.70
N ILE A 72 -22.70 7.50 10.98
CA ILE A 72 -22.57 7.58 9.51
C ILE A 72 -21.11 7.79 9.09
N LYS A 73 -20.37 8.69 9.75
CA LYS A 73 -18.95 8.93 9.44
C LYS A 73 -18.09 7.67 9.62
N CYS A 74 -18.40 6.86 10.62
CA CYS A 74 -17.68 5.62 10.89
C CYS A 74 -18.02 4.50 9.91
N LEU A 75 -19.28 4.41 9.45
CA LEU A 75 -19.65 3.55 8.33
C LEU A 75 -18.96 3.95 7.04
N THR A 76 -18.91 5.24 6.71
CA THR A 76 -18.19 5.73 5.54
C THR A 76 -16.71 5.37 5.63
N LEU A 77 -16.08 5.55 6.79
CA LEU A 77 -14.68 5.15 7.00
C LEU A 77 -14.47 3.64 6.77
N LYS A 78 -15.39 2.80 7.23
CA LYS A 78 -15.34 1.35 6.98
C LYS A 78 -15.41 1.03 5.48
N THR A 79 -16.36 1.63 4.77
CA THR A 79 -16.53 1.43 3.32
C THR A 79 -15.31 1.92 2.54
N ASP A 80 -14.78 3.09 2.88
CA ASP A 80 -13.57 3.67 2.28
C ASP A 80 -12.37 2.73 2.50
N TYR A 81 -12.22 2.22 3.71
CA TYR A 81 -11.17 1.26 4.08
C TYR A 81 -11.30 -0.03 3.26
N GLU A 82 -12.49 -0.65 3.20
CA GLU A 82 -12.74 -1.90 2.46
C GLU A 82 -12.44 -1.75 0.95
N ALA A 83 -12.87 -0.63 0.34
CA ALA A 83 -12.59 -0.33 -1.05
C ALA A 83 -11.09 -0.15 -1.32
N ALA A 84 -10.38 0.50 -0.39
CA ALA A 84 -8.95 0.71 -0.51
C ALA A 84 -8.15 -0.57 -0.21
N THR A 85 -8.60 -1.45 0.69
CA THR A 85 -7.97 -2.76 0.90
C THR A 85 -8.02 -3.60 -0.38
N LEU A 86 -9.15 -3.59 -1.08
CA LEU A 86 -9.28 -4.27 -2.37
C LEU A 86 -8.27 -3.73 -3.41
N LYS A 87 -8.08 -2.40 -3.47
CA LYS A 87 -7.07 -1.78 -4.34
C LYS A 87 -5.65 -2.16 -3.92
N TRP A 88 -5.35 -2.18 -2.62
CA TRP A 88 -4.06 -2.61 -2.09
C TRP A 88 -3.71 -4.04 -2.52
N GLU A 89 -4.67 -4.97 -2.42
CA GLU A 89 -4.48 -6.35 -2.88
C GLU A 89 -4.24 -6.45 -4.40
N GLN A 90 -4.90 -5.61 -5.20
CA GLN A 90 -4.67 -5.55 -6.64
C GLN A 90 -3.26 -5.07 -6.96
N HIS A 91 -2.79 -4.01 -6.28
CA HIS A 91 -1.44 -3.51 -6.44
C HIS A 91 -0.38 -4.51 -5.97
N THR A 92 -0.64 -5.21 -4.86
CA THR A 92 0.27 -6.25 -4.34
C THR A 92 0.41 -7.38 -5.35
N ARG A 93 -0.69 -7.87 -5.93
CA ARG A 93 -0.66 -8.88 -7.00
C ARG A 93 0.08 -8.39 -8.25
N ALA A 94 -0.10 -7.13 -8.64
CA ALA A 94 0.59 -6.54 -9.77
C ALA A 94 2.11 -6.44 -9.51
N TYR A 95 2.50 -6.05 -8.29
CA TYR A 95 3.89 -5.99 -7.86
C TYR A 95 4.55 -7.37 -7.89
N ASP A 96 3.91 -8.40 -7.31
CA ASP A 96 4.42 -9.77 -7.30
C ASP A 96 4.62 -10.33 -8.71
N ALA A 97 3.63 -10.11 -9.59
CA ALA A 97 3.72 -10.52 -10.99
C ALA A 97 4.86 -9.80 -11.72
N TRP A 98 4.99 -8.48 -11.52
CA TRP A 98 6.06 -7.69 -12.09
C TRP A 98 7.43 -8.13 -11.58
N LYS A 99 7.59 -8.34 -10.27
CA LYS A 99 8.83 -8.78 -9.64
C LYS A 99 9.30 -10.09 -10.25
N LYS A 100 8.39 -11.06 -10.39
CA LYS A 100 8.70 -12.34 -11.04
C LYS A 100 9.17 -12.15 -12.49
N MET A 101 8.44 -11.36 -13.29
CA MET A 101 8.86 -11.07 -14.67
C MET A 101 10.20 -10.33 -14.74
N PHE A 102 10.50 -9.46 -13.77
CA PHE A 102 11.78 -8.80 -13.67
C PHE A 102 12.88 -9.81 -13.34
N GLU A 103 12.71 -10.65 -12.31
CA GLU A 103 13.67 -11.68 -11.89
C GLU A 103 13.95 -12.70 -13.01
N ASP A 104 12.93 -13.09 -13.78
CA ASP A 104 13.02 -13.96 -14.95
C ASP A 104 13.72 -13.27 -16.16
N GLY A 105 14.07 -11.98 -16.05
CA GLY A 105 14.77 -11.23 -17.09
C GLY A 105 13.89 -10.79 -18.26
N ILE A 106 12.57 -10.93 -18.13
CA ILE A 106 11.57 -10.62 -19.16
C ILE A 106 11.39 -9.10 -19.29
N VAL A 107 11.41 -8.37 -18.18
CA VAL A 107 11.26 -6.90 -18.16
C VAL A 107 12.57 -6.21 -18.54
N LYS A 108 12.49 -5.27 -19.48
CA LYS A 108 13.63 -4.41 -19.86
C LYS A 108 13.97 -3.43 -18.73
N THR A 109 15.25 -3.08 -18.60
CA THR A 109 15.76 -2.23 -17.51
C THR A 109 15.06 -0.88 -17.39
N ASP A 110 14.77 -0.20 -18.51
CA ASP A 110 14.11 1.12 -18.48
C ASP A 110 12.63 1.00 -18.08
N ASP A 111 11.95 -0.05 -18.53
CA ASP A 111 10.57 -0.36 -18.13
C ASP A 111 10.51 -0.71 -16.64
N ALA A 112 11.50 -1.43 -16.12
CA ALA A 112 11.61 -1.78 -14.71
C ALA A 112 11.79 -0.55 -13.80
N LEU A 113 12.58 0.45 -14.22
CA LEU A 113 12.73 1.70 -13.46
C LEU A 113 11.42 2.50 -13.40
N LYS A 114 10.68 2.55 -14.51
CA LYS A 114 9.37 3.20 -14.56
C LYS A 114 8.38 2.49 -13.63
N SER A 115 8.28 1.17 -13.74
CA SER A 115 7.40 0.37 -12.86
C SER A 115 7.76 0.52 -11.38
N LEU A 116 9.05 0.52 -11.02
CA LEU A 116 9.46 0.76 -9.63
C LEU A 116 8.97 2.11 -9.10
N ARG A 117 9.02 3.17 -9.91
CA ARG A 117 8.50 4.49 -9.51
C ARG A 117 6.99 4.44 -9.28
N GLU A 118 6.25 3.81 -10.19
CA GLU A 118 4.80 3.65 -10.07
C GLU A 118 4.44 2.85 -8.80
N PHE A 119 5.18 1.80 -8.48
CA PHE A 119 5.00 1.03 -7.24
C PHE A 119 5.33 1.83 -5.99
N LYS A 120 6.37 2.66 -6.03
CA LYS A 120 6.69 3.57 -4.93
C LYS A 120 5.58 4.60 -4.69
N GLU A 121 5.03 5.17 -5.76
CA GLU A 121 3.90 6.11 -5.66
C GLU A 121 2.65 5.45 -5.04
N VAL A 122 2.42 4.16 -5.32
CA VAL A 122 1.35 3.39 -4.65
C VAL A 122 1.60 3.30 -3.14
N VAL A 123 2.81 2.94 -2.71
CA VAL A 123 3.16 2.86 -1.28
C VAL A 123 2.99 4.23 -0.60
N GLU A 124 3.47 5.31 -1.22
CA GLU A 124 3.34 6.68 -0.70
C GLU A 124 1.87 7.12 -0.59
N THR A 125 1.04 6.78 -1.58
CA THR A 125 -0.39 7.07 -1.56
C THR A 125 -1.08 6.36 -0.40
N PHE A 126 -0.79 5.07 -0.20
CA PHE A 126 -1.38 4.30 0.88
C PHE A 126 -0.90 4.77 2.26
N ASN A 127 0.37 5.16 2.40
CA ASN A 127 0.88 5.73 3.65
C ASN A 127 0.17 7.03 4.01
N THR A 128 -0.06 7.92 3.04
CA THR A 128 -0.87 9.14 3.26
C THR A 128 -2.30 8.81 3.68
N MET A 129 -2.95 7.87 2.98
CA MET A 129 -4.31 7.43 3.32
C MET A 129 -4.41 6.81 4.72
N LEU A 130 -3.39 6.04 5.14
CA LEU A 130 -3.33 5.44 6.48
C LEU A 130 -3.26 6.50 7.58
N GLU A 131 -2.51 7.59 7.37
CA GLU A 131 -2.46 8.72 8.32
C GLU A 131 -3.83 9.41 8.44
N GLU A 132 -4.51 9.64 7.32
CA GLU A 132 -5.86 10.21 7.32
C GLU A 132 -6.88 9.30 8.02
N TRP A 133 -6.82 8.00 7.76
CA TRP A 133 -7.67 7.04 8.44
C TRP A 133 -7.39 7.00 9.94
N LYS A 134 -6.13 7.15 10.37
CA LYS A 134 -5.74 7.32 11.79
C LYS A 134 -6.55 8.38 12.48
N ILE A 135 -6.55 9.57 11.89
CA ILE A 135 -7.27 10.71 12.41
C ILE A 135 -8.80 10.44 12.42
N ARG A 136 -9.33 9.85 11.36
CA ARG A 136 -10.77 9.54 11.25
C ARG A 136 -11.23 8.47 12.24
N LEU A 137 -10.42 7.43 12.48
CA LEU A 137 -10.71 6.37 13.45
C LEU A 137 -10.67 6.89 14.89
N ASP A 138 -9.69 7.74 15.23
CA ASP A 138 -9.63 8.38 16.54
C ASP A 138 -10.90 9.21 16.79
N GLY A 139 -11.40 9.91 15.76
CA GLY A 139 -12.69 10.59 15.76
C GLY A 139 -13.90 9.65 15.94
N CYS A 140 -13.85 8.46 15.34
CA CYS A 140 -14.85 7.41 15.55
C CYS A 140 -14.83 6.83 16.96
N ASN A 141 -13.66 6.59 17.53
CA ASN A 141 -13.51 6.06 18.88
C ASN A 141 -13.98 7.07 19.93
N THR A 142 -13.61 8.35 19.79
CA THR A 142 -14.08 9.41 20.70
C THR A 142 -15.59 9.65 20.59
N SER A 143 -16.15 9.66 19.38
CA SER A 143 -17.60 9.82 19.21
C SER A 143 -18.40 8.60 19.67
N ALA A 144 -17.95 7.38 19.38
CA ALA A 144 -18.59 6.16 19.88
C ALA A 144 -18.53 6.07 21.43
N GLN A 145 -17.43 6.51 22.05
CA GLN A 145 -17.34 6.64 23.50
C GLN A 145 -18.28 7.73 24.04
N ALA A 146 -18.38 8.88 23.37
CA ALA A 146 -19.30 9.96 23.76
C ALA A 146 -20.77 9.54 23.66
N SER A 147 -21.19 8.86 22.57
CA SER A 147 -22.57 8.37 22.41
C SER A 147 -22.91 7.27 23.42
N ARG A 148 -21.95 6.41 23.80
CA ARG A 148 -22.13 5.43 24.90
C ARG A 148 -22.35 6.10 26.25
N LEU A 149 -21.57 7.14 26.57
CA LEU A 149 -21.76 7.92 27.80
C LEU A 149 -23.10 8.68 27.78
N GLN A 150 -23.50 9.23 26.64
CA GLN A 150 -24.77 9.94 26.50
C GLN A 150 -25.98 9.00 26.63
N GLY A 151 -25.87 7.75 26.19
CA GLY A 151 -26.87 6.70 26.47
C GLY A 151 -26.94 6.29 27.94
N MET A 152 -25.79 6.28 28.66
CA MET A 152 -25.74 5.99 30.10
C MET A 152 -26.25 7.13 30.98
N PHE A 153 -26.12 8.39 30.55
CA PHE A 153 -26.61 9.57 31.29
C PHE A 153 -27.95 10.11 30.77
N GLY A 154 -28.38 9.75 29.56
CA GLY A 154 -29.63 10.17 28.93
C GLY A 154 -30.88 9.48 29.51
N GLU A 155 -30.74 8.34 30.17
CA GLU A 155 -31.84 7.71 30.95
C GLU A 155 -32.06 8.36 32.33
N ILE A 156 -31.26 9.36 32.74
CA ILE A 156 -31.41 10.04 34.05
C ILE A 156 -32.18 11.37 33.94
N VAL A 157 -32.63 11.78 32.75
CA VAL A 157 -33.42 13.02 32.59
C VAL A 157 -34.74 12.69 31.88
N TYR A 158 -35.63 12.03 32.59
CA TYR A 158 -37.10 12.18 32.62
C TYR A 158 -37.69 10.96 33.35
N ALA A 159 -37.60 10.96 34.68
CA ALA A 159 -38.42 10.16 35.58
C ALA A 159 -39.02 11.09 36.63
#